data_AF-A0A420HQ28-F1
#
_entry.id   AF-A0A420HQ28-F1
#
_cell.length_a   1.000
_cell.length_b   1.000
_cell.length_c   1.000
_cell.angle_alpha   90.00
_cell.angle_beta   90.00
_cell.angle_gamma   90.00
#
_symmetry.space_group_name_H-M   'P 1'
#
loop_
_entity.id
_entity.type
_entity.pdbx_description
1 polymer ?
#
loop_
_entity_poly.entity_id
_entity_poly.type
_entity_poly.pdbx_seq_one_letter_code
_entity_poly.pdbx_strand_id
1 'polypeptide(L)'
;MFIQHLAQLAHSVAKSERKPRRNIQYRDLATAISNHDNLEFLIDIVPHTITFKQIKEKKISCIKPRKSNGADVITVETGQTILNLSSYQGEVSQNDVDDRKKDGDGNSNS
;
A
#
# COMPACT_ATOMS: atom_id res chain seq x y z
N MET A 1 -27.33 -18.37 11.46
CA MET A 1 -27.42 -17.01 10.89
C MET A 1 -26.15 -16.69 10.11
N PHE A 2 -26.27 -16.19 8.87
CA PHE A 2 -25.12 -15.94 7.97
C PHE A 2 -24.12 -14.91 8.52
N ILE A 3 -24.61 -13.75 8.95
CA ILE A 3 -23.76 -12.64 9.45
C ILE A 3 -22.97 -13.07 10.69
N GLN A 4 -23.53 -13.91 11.56
CA GLN A 4 -22.83 -14.45 12.70
C GLN A 4 -21.64 -15.33 12.29
N HIS A 5 -21.83 -16.20 11.29
CA HIS A 5 -20.77 -17.05 10.76
C HIS A 5 -19.63 -16.20 10.16
N LEU A 6 -19.98 -15.20 9.34
CA LEU A 6 -18.99 -14.28 8.76
C LEU A 6 -18.22 -13.52 9.85
N ALA A 7 -18.90 -13.03 10.88
CA ALA A 7 -18.27 -12.34 12.00
C ALA A 7 -17.32 -13.27 12.79
N GLN A 8 -17.67 -14.54 12.97
CA GLN A 8 -16.80 -15.52 13.62
C GLN A 8 -15.53 -15.79 12.81
N LEU A 9 -15.65 -15.93 11.47
CA LEU A 9 -14.50 -16.11 10.59
C LEU A 9 -13.57 -14.90 10.62
N ALA A 10 -14.10 -13.69 10.47
CA ALA A 10 -13.32 -12.46 10.54
C ALA A 10 -12.65 -12.24 11.90
N HIS A 11 -13.35 -12.61 12.99
CA HIS A 11 -12.79 -12.53 14.34
C HIS A 11 -11.62 -13.50 14.55
N SER A 12 -11.68 -14.71 13.98
CA SER A 12 -10.56 -15.66 14.01
C SER A 12 -9.34 -15.12 13.28
N VAL A 13 -9.54 -14.47 12.12
CA VAL A 13 -8.47 -13.78 11.39
C VAL A 13 -7.85 -12.67 12.24
N ALA A 14 -8.66 -11.81 12.86
CA ALA A 14 -8.18 -10.70 13.70
C ALA A 14 -7.36 -11.17 14.93
N LYS A 15 -7.65 -12.37 15.44
CA LYS A 15 -6.90 -13.01 16.52
C LYS A 15 -5.65 -13.77 16.07
N SER A 16 -5.61 -14.19 14.80
CA SER A 16 -4.46 -14.91 14.22
C SER A 16 -3.25 -14.01 13.97
N GLU A 17 -3.45 -12.69 13.90
CA GLU A 17 -2.35 -11.75 13.75
C GLU A 17 -1.42 -11.74 14.98
N ARG A 18 -0.16 -11.36 14.75
CA ARG A 18 0.88 -11.28 15.79
C ARG A 18 0.45 -10.48 17.02
N LYS A 19 -0.37 -9.43 16.83
CA LYS A 19 -0.99 -8.65 17.90
C LYS A 19 -2.50 -8.84 17.83
N PRO A 20 -3.07 -9.77 18.63
CA PRO A 20 -4.51 -10.04 18.57
C PRO A 20 -5.30 -8.80 18.93
N ARG A 21 -6.27 -8.45 18.08
CA ARG A 21 -7.13 -7.29 18.26
C ARG A 21 -8.47 -7.70 18.88
N ARG A 22 -9.04 -6.80 19.68
CA ARG A 22 -10.43 -6.92 20.15
C ARG A 22 -11.44 -6.51 19.09
N ASN A 23 -11.07 -5.57 18.22
CA ASN A 23 -11.95 -5.03 17.19
C ASN A 23 -11.64 -5.67 15.85
N ILE A 24 -12.68 -6.08 15.12
CA ILE A 24 -12.58 -6.60 13.77
C ILE A 24 -12.45 -5.41 12.81
N GLN A 25 -11.52 -5.49 11.86
CA GLN A 25 -11.32 -4.49 10.83
C GLN A 25 -11.80 -5.00 9.47
N TYR A 26 -11.98 -4.08 8.53
CA TYR A 26 -12.32 -4.43 7.14
C TYR A 26 -11.33 -5.41 6.51
N ARG A 27 -10.03 -5.26 6.79
CA ARG A 27 -8.99 -6.19 6.30
C ARG A 27 -9.24 -7.62 6.76
N ASP A 28 -9.75 -7.81 7.98
CA ASP A 28 -10.01 -9.12 8.55
C ASP A 28 -11.19 -9.79 7.81
N LEU A 29 -12.20 -9.02 7.42
CA LEU A 29 -13.31 -9.48 6.57
C LEU A 29 -12.83 -9.86 5.17
N ALA A 30 -12.08 -9.00 4.49
CA ALA A 30 -11.57 -9.27 3.15
C ALA A 30 -10.68 -10.53 3.13
N THR A 31 -9.85 -10.69 4.16
CA THR A 31 -8.99 -11.88 4.32
C THR A 31 -9.85 -13.14 4.59
N ALA A 32 -10.86 -13.05 5.46
CA ALA A 32 -11.74 -14.18 5.75
C ALA A 32 -12.51 -14.65 4.51
N ILE A 33 -13.06 -13.72 3.72
CA ILE A 33 -13.81 -14.01 2.48
C ILE A 33 -12.93 -14.74 1.47
N SER A 34 -11.67 -14.33 1.34
CA SER A 34 -10.76 -14.86 0.32
C SER A 34 -10.14 -16.19 0.67
N ASN A 35 -10.17 -16.55 1.96
CA ASN A 35 -9.68 -17.83 2.45
C ASN A 35 -10.75 -18.94 2.39
N HIS A 36 -12.02 -18.61 2.15
CA HIS A 36 -13.13 -19.56 2.25
C HIS A 36 -13.96 -19.59 0.97
N ASP A 37 -14.01 -20.75 0.30
CA ASP A 37 -14.74 -20.93 -0.96
C ASP A 37 -16.25 -20.66 -0.81
N ASN A 38 -16.83 -20.93 0.37
CA ASN A 38 -18.25 -20.66 0.64
C ASN A 38 -18.60 -19.16 0.74
N LEU A 39 -17.61 -18.28 0.65
CA LEU A 39 -17.77 -16.82 0.63
C LEU A 39 -17.36 -16.20 -0.71
N GLU A 40 -17.07 -16.99 -1.75
CA GLU A 40 -16.65 -16.51 -3.07
C GLU A 40 -17.62 -15.47 -3.66
N PHE A 41 -18.92 -15.62 -3.39
CA PHE A 41 -19.95 -14.69 -3.86
C PHE A 41 -19.81 -13.25 -3.32
N LEU A 42 -19.00 -13.03 -2.27
CA LEU A 42 -18.75 -11.71 -1.69
C LEU A 42 -17.52 -11.00 -2.26
N ILE A 43 -16.74 -11.64 -3.13
CA ILE A 43 -15.49 -11.08 -3.66
C ILE A 43 -15.72 -9.73 -4.34
N ASP A 44 -16.79 -9.61 -5.13
CA ASP A 44 -17.10 -8.39 -5.87
C ASP A 44 -17.63 -7.26 -4.97
N ILE A 45 -18.21 -7.60 -3.82
CA ILE A 45 -18.79 -6.65 -2.86
C ILE A 45 -17.74 -6.16 -1.86
N VAL A 46 -16.79 -7.03 -1.48
CA VAL A 46 -15.79 -6.76 -0.45
C VAL A 46 -14.39 -6.86 -1.06
N PRO A 47 -13.94 -5.83 -1.80
CA PRO A 47 -12.62 -5.83 -2.42
C PRO A 47 -11.50 -5.73 -1.37
N HIS A 48 -10.33 -6.29 -1.66
CA HIS A 48 -9.15 -6.11 -0.81
C HIS A 48 -8.61 -4.69 -0.85
N THR A 49 -8.25 -4.17 0.32
CA THR A 49 -7.67 -2.83 0.45
C THR A 49 -6.18 -2.91 0.73
N ILE A 50 -5.44 -1.96 0.14
CA ILE A 50 -4.02 -1.73 0.41
C ILE A 50 -3.86 -0.32 0.97
N THR A 51 -2.92 -0.13 1.90
CA THR A 51 -2.70 1.19 2.50
C THR A 51 -2.10 2.13 1.46
N PHE A 52 -2.49 3.40 1.45
CA PHE A 52 -1.97 4.39 0.49
C PHE A 52 -0.43 4.50 0.48
N LYS A 53 0.20 4.35 1.64
CA LYS A 53 1.66 4.27 1.77
C LYS A 53 2.26 3.15 0.89
N GLN A 54 1.65 1.98 0.89
CA GLN A 54 2.08 0.84 0.07
C GLN A 54 1.86 1.11 -1.42
N ILE A 55 0.78 1.82 -1.79
CA ILE A 55 0.57 2.25 -3.19
C ILE A 55 1.68 3.21 -3.63
N LYS A 56 2.04 4.19 -2.80
CA LYS A 56 3.12 5.14 -3.10
C LYS A 56 4.45 4.41 -3.25
N GLU A 57 4.78 3.51 -2.34
CA GLU A 57 5.99 2.68 -2.40
C GLU A 57 6.02 1.76 -3.63
N LYS A 58 4.89 1.13 -3.98
CA LYS A 58 4.77 0.29 -5.18
C LYS A 58 4.89 1.08 -6.48
N LYS A 59 4.33 2.30 -6.54
CA LYS A 59 4.53 3.20 -7.69
C LYS A 59 6.01 3.58 -7.81
N ILE A 60 6.64 3.95 -6.71
CA ILE A 60 8.08 4.28 -6.67
C ILE A 60 8.94 3.06 -7.07
N SER A 61 8.61 1.86 -6.64
CA SER A 61 9.37 0.64 -7.00
C SER A 61 9.12 0.16 -8.42
N CYS A 62 7.96 0.46 -9.01
CA CYS A 62 7.67 0.22 -10.42
C CYS A 62 8.42 1.23 -11.33
N ILE A 63 8.55 2.48 -10.89
CA ILE A 63 9.25 3.54 -11.64
C ILE A 63 10.77 3.42 -11.52
N LYS A 64 11.30 2.83 -10.44
CA LYS A 64 12.72 2.49 -10.36
C LYS A 64 13.00 1.34 -11.33
N PRO A 65 13.89 1.50 -12.32
CA PRO A 65 14.27 0.39 -13.17
C PRO A 65 14.84 -0.71 -12.29
N ARG A 66 14.22 -1.89 -12.34
CA ARG A 66 14.84 -3.10 -11.79
C ARG A 66 16.18 -3.24 -12.49
N LYS A 67 17.29 -3.05 -11.78
CA LYS A 67 18.58 -3.60 -12.22
C LYS A 67 18.43 -5.12 -12.14
N SER A 68 17.89 -5.72 -13.20
CA SER A 68 18.16 -7.12 -13.49
C SER A 68 19.61 -7.19 -13.94
N ASN A 69 20.45 -7.79 -13.10
CA ASN A 69 21.70 -8.36 -13.59
C ASN A 69 21.30 -9.52 -14.52
N GLY A 70 21.23 -9.25 -15.82
CA GLY A 70 20.76 -10.17 -16.83
C GLY A 70 20.07 -9.40 -17.95
N ALA A 71 20.77 -9.27 -19.07
CA ALA A 71 20.43 -8.45 -20.22
C ALA A 71 19.03 -8.76 -20.76
N ASP A 72 18.12 -7.79 -20.69
CA ASP A 72 17.02 -7.67 -21.63
C ASP A 72 17.36 -6.48 -22.53
N VAL A 73 17.93 -6.79 -23.69
CA VAL A 73 18.19 -5.80 -24.73
C VAL A 73 16.84 -5.48 -25.35
N ILE A 74 16.26 -4.33 -24.98
CA ILE A 74 15.16 -3.74 -25.73
C ILE A 74 15.75 -3.25 -27.06
N THR A 75 15.79 -4.11 -28.07
CA THR A 75 15.97 -3.69 -29.47
C THR A 75 14.71 -2.93 -29.88
N VAL A 76 14.73 -1.62 -29.71
CA VAL A 76 13.78 -0.71 -30.37
C VAL A 76 14.13 -0.68 -31.85
N GLU A 77 13.42 -1.50 -32.62
CA GLU A 77 13.39 -1.44 -34.07
C GLU A 77 12.76 -0.12 -34.54
N THR A 78 13.36 0.48 -35.56
CA THR A 78 13.00 1.79 -36.10
C THR A 78 11.57 1.77 -36.64
N GLY A 79 10.62 2.29 -35.87
CA GLY A 79 9.21 2.36 -36.25
C GLY A 79 8.21 2.30 -35.09
N GLN A 80 8.64 1.92 -33.88
CA GLN A 80 7.75 1.91 -32.72
C GLN A 80 7.64 3.30 -32.08
N THR A 81 6.45 3.91 -32.14
CA THR A 81 6.13 5.16 -31.41
C THR A 81 5.51 4.78 -30.06
N ILE A 82 6.31 4.69 -29.00
CA ILE A 82 5.79 4.57 -27.63
C ILE A 82 5.35 5.97 -27.18
N LEU A 83 4.07 6.13 -26.83
CA LEU A 83 3.54 7.36 -26.25
C LEU A 83 4.19 7.60 -24.88
N ASN A 84 5.13 8.54 -24.85
CA ASN A 84 5.84 8.94 -23.65
C ASN A 84 4.93 9.81 -22.76
N LEU A 85 4.43 9.24 -21.66
CA LEU A 85 3.55 9.92 -20.70
C LEU A 85 4.30 10.91 -19.76
N SER A 86 5.58 11.22 -20.03
CA SER A 86 6.38 12.11 -19.17
C SER A 86 6.11 13.60 -19.34
N SER A 87 5.27 14.03 -20.28
CA SER A 87 5.01 15.46 -20.51
C SER A 87 3.85 16.05 -19.69
N TYR A 88 3.31 15.34 -18.69
CA TYR A 88 2.38 15.94 -17.74
C TYR A 88 3.15 16.70 -16.66
N GLN A 89 3.64 17.90 -16.99
CA GLN A 89 4.10 18.88 -16.01
C GLN A 89 2.89 19.49 -15.31
N GLY A 90 2.47 18.86 -14.21
CA GLY A 90 1.70 19.52 -13.17
C GLY A 90 2.68 20.03 -12.12
N GLU A 91 2.95 21.33 -12.15
CA GLU A 91 3.77 22.05 -11.18
C GLU A 91 3.24 21.81 -9.75
N VAL A 92 4.03 21.18 -8.87
CA VAL A 92 3.78 21.19 -7.43
C VAL A 92 4.74 22.22 -6.82
N SER A 93 4.21 23.40 -6.51
CA SER A 93 4.93 24.41 -5.74
C SER A 93 5.33 23.84 -4.37
N GLN A 94 6.62 23.57 -4.19
CA GLN A 94 7.24 23.40 -2.89
C GLN A 94 7.52 24.79 -2.32
N ASN A 95 6.78 25.18 -1.27
CA ASN A 95 7.22 26.22 -0.36
C ASN A 95 7.00 25.73 1.08
N ASP A 96 8.06 25.91 1.89
CA ASP A 96 8.06 26.09 3.36
C ASP A 96 7.86 24.82 4.21
N VAL A 97 8.71 24.38 5.16
CA VAL A 97 9.89 24.90 5.86
C VAL A 97 10.67 23.69 6.41
N ASP A 98 11.92 23.49 6.02
CA ASP A 98 12.89 22.72 6.82
C ASP A 98 14.05 23.67 7.10
N ASP A 99 14.17 24.19 8.33
CA ASP A 99 15.47 24.67 8.79
C ASP A 99 15.63 24.61 10.32
N ARG A 100 16.74 23.95 10.69
CA ARG A 100 17.48 24.01 11.96
C ARG A 100 16.92 23.32 13.22
N LYS A 101 17.36 22.06 13.38
CA LYS A 101 18.02 21.64 14.64
C LYS A 101 19.15 22.63 14.98
N LYS A 102 19.13 23.17 16.19
CA LYS A 102 20.35 23.58 16.90
C LYS A 102 20.19 23.24 18.37
N ASP A 103 21.21 22.55 18.86
CA ASP A 103 21.36 22.01 20.20
C ASP A 103 21.42 23.13 21.25
N GLY A 104 20.98 22.84 22.47
CA GLY A 104 21.03 23.80 23.58
C GLY A 104 20.44 23.24 24.87
N ASP A 105 21.22 22.41 25.55
CA ASP A 105 21.07 22.08 26.97
C ASP A 105 21.20 23.38 27.81
N GLY A 106 20.32 23.58 28.79
CA GLY A 106 20.28 24.84 29.55
C GLY A 106 19.26 24.85 30.69
N ASN A 107 19.47 23.98 31.66
CA ASN A 107 18.87 24.02 32.99
C ASN A 107 19.28 25.31 33.74
N SER A 108 18.32 26.08 34.23
CA SER A 108 18.55 27.07 35.29
C SER A 108 17.31 27.24 36.16
N ASN A 109 17.38 26.63 37.35
CA ASN A 109 16.57 26.99 38.50
C ASN A 109 16.95 28.40 38.98
N SER A 110 15.95 29.23 39.25
CA SER A 110 16.02 30.38 40.17
C SER A 110 14.64 30.61 40.76
#